data_AF-A0A937QUK3-F1
#
_entry.id   AF-A0A937QUK3-F1
#
_cell.length_a   1.000
_cell.length_b   1.000
_cell.length_c   1.000
_cell.angle_alpha   90.00
_cell.angle_beta   90.00
_cell.angle_gamma   90.00
#
_symmetry.space_group_name_H-M   'P 1'
#
loop_
_entity.id
_entity.type
_entity.pdbx_description
1 polymer ?
#
loop_
_entity_poly.entity_id
_entity_poly.type
_entity_poly.pdbx_seq_one_letter_code
_entity_poly.pdbx_strand_id
1 'polypeptide(L)'
;MPTDQRLRISSNMELYWDRIFLAPLAHSALSVQEAAVTQADLHFLGYPKEFSSDGRLPKLYDYDSVDRMIPWKSMSGQYTRYGDVTELLDRADDCYVIMGPGEEITLRFSTHAFSAVPRGFQRRFILKTDSFCKDMDLYTAHPDTVTPLPFHSMTQYPYDANETYPQDLRHQTYRRQYNTRTVVGQ
;
A
#
# COMPACT_ATOMS: atom_id res chain seq x y z
N MET A 1 -10.79 -31.88 26.96
CA MET A 1 -9.96 -30.95 26.15
C MET A 1 -9.09 -31.80 25.24
N PRO A 2 -8.95 -31.49 23.94
CA PRO A 2 -7.98 -32.18 23.11
C PRO A 2 -6.59 -32.02 23.73
N THR A 3 -5.85 -33.10 23.92
CA THR A 3 -4.53 -33.12 24.56
C THR A 3 -3.38 -32.84 23.58
N ASP A 4 -3.69 -32.73 22.29
CA ASP A 4 -2.70 -32.46 21.24
C ASP A 4 -2.45 -30.95 21.13
N GLN A 5 -1.24 -30.52 21.53
CA GLN A 5 -0.79 -29.11 21.54
C GLN A 5 0.06 -28.76 20.31
N ARG A 6 0.03 -29.58 19.26
CA ARG A 6 0.81 -29.32 18.04
C ARG A 6 0.08 -28.33 17.13
N LEU A 7 0.81 -27.29 16.72
CA LEU A 7 0.37 -26.35 15.70
C LEU A 7 1.04 -26.70 14.38
N ARG A 8 0.26 -26.88 13.32
CA ARG A 8 0.77 -27.04 11.96
C ARG A 8 0.50 -25.77 11.18
N ILE A 9 1.57 -25.15 10.70
CA ILE A 9 1.50 -24.06 9.72
C ILE A 9 1.76 -24.70 8.36
N SER A 10 0.83 -24.53 7.42
CA SER A 10 0.97 -24.97 6.04
C SER A 10 0.76 -23.76 5.14
N SER A 11 1.72 -23.49 4.26
CA SER A 11 1.64 -22.40 3.28
C SER A 11 2.33 -22.83 1.99
N ASN A 12 1.89 -22.26 0.87
CA ASN A 12 2.57 -22.32 -0.42
C ASN A 12 3.43 -21.07 -0.68
N MET A 13 3.54 -20.16 0.29
CA MET A 13 4.33 -18.93 0.21
C MET A 13 5.73 -19.14 0.81
N GLU A 14 6.71 -18.39 0.29
CA GLU A 14 8.01 -18.24 0.95
C GLU A 14 7.87 -17.30 2.15
N LEU A 15 8.01 -17.83 3.36
CA LEU A 15 7.75 -17.10 4.59
C LEU A 15 9.00 -17.06 5.48
N TYR A 16 9.46 -15.85 5.79
CA TYR A 16 10.55 -15.58 6.72
C TYR A 16 9.96 -15.13 8.05
N TRP A 17 10.17 -15.91 9.11
CA TRP A 17 9.67 -15.62 10.45
C TRP A 17 10.84 -15.24 11.36
N ASP A 18 10.78 -14.07 11.97
CA ASP A 18 11.71 -13.72 13.05
C ASP A 18 11.30 -14.45 14.35
N ARG A 19 10.02 -14.34 14.75
CA ARG A 19 9.50 -14.97 15.98
C ARG A 19 8.03 -15.37 15.86
N ILE A 20 7.66 -16.45 16.55
CA ILE A 20 6.27 -16.91 16.73
C ILE A 20 5.97 -16.93 18.24
N PHE A 21 4.87 -16.33 18.65
CA PHE A 21 4.44 -16.30 20.04
C PHE A 21 3.02 -16.87 20.18
N LEU A 22 2.80 -17.64 21.25
CA LEU A 22 1.48 -18.01 21.71
C LEU A 22 1.15 -17.15 22.93
N ALA A 23 0.04 -16.42 22.84
CA ALA A 23 -0.45 -15.60 23.94
C ALA A 23 -1.88 -16.02 24.28
N PRO A 24 -2.25 -16.06 25.57
CA PRO A 24 -3.65 -16.18 25.94
C PRO A 24 -4.41 -14.96 25.41
N LEU A 25 -5.67 -15.14 25.01
CA LEU A 25 -6.52 -14.03 24.61
C LEU A 25 -6.80 -13.17 25.85
N ALA A 26 -6.02 -12.10 26.02
CA ALA A 26 -6.18 -11.17 27.11
C ALA A 26 -7.28 -10.17 26.75
N HIS A 27 -8.33 -10.11 27.59
CA HIS A 27 -9.34 -9.06 27.51
C HIS A 27 -8.76 -7.80 28.17
N SER A 28 -7.95 -7.07 27.40
CA SER A 28 -7.48 -5.74 27.79
C SER A 28 -8.42 -4.68 27.24
N ALA A 29 -8.58 -3.56 27.95
CA ALA A 29 -9.30 -2.42 27.41
C ALA A 29 -8.51 -1.84 26.23
N LEU A 30 -8.93 -2.16 25.02
CA LEU A 30 -8.40 -1.59 23.78
C LEU A 30 -9.42 -0.59 23.23
N SER A 31 -8.95 0.62 22.92
CA SER A 31 -9.71 1.61 22.17
C SER A 31 -9.06 1.79 20.81
N VAL A 32 -9.83 1.57 19.75
CA VAL A 32 -9.41 1.77 18.36
C VAL A 32 -10.11 3.02 17.84
N GLN A 33 -9.35 3.88 17.19
CA GLN A 33 -9.84 5.06 16.51
C GLN A 33 -9.17 5.18 15.15
N GLU A 34 -9.97 5.31 14.10
CA GLU A 34 -9.47 5.63 12.77
C GLU A 34 -9.35 7.15 12.63
N ALA A 35 -8.23 7.60 12.06
CA ALA A 35 -7.99 9.00 11.73
C ALA A 35 -7.89 9.13 10.22
N ALA A 36 -8.75 9.97 9.63
CA ALA A 36 -8.70 10.26 8.21
C ALA A 36 -7.41 11.03 7.87
N VAL A 37 -6.87 10.75 6.67
CA VAL A 37 -5.83 11.56 6.06
C VAL A 37 -6.40 12.94 5.78
N THR A 38 -5.71 14.00 6.18
CA THR A 38 -6.13 15.38 5.92
C THR A 38 -5.50 15.97 4.67
N GLN A 39 -4.34 15.43 4.27
CA GLN A 39 -3.67 15.78 3.03
C GLN A 39 -2.82 14.59 2.57
N ALA A 40 -2.87 14.31 1.27
CA ALA A 40 -2.04 13.34 0.59
C ALA A 40 -1.44 13.97 -0.66
N ASP A 41 -0.12 13.97 -0.76
CA ASP A 41 0.60 14.57 -1.89
C ASP A 41 1.44 13.49 -2.58
N LEU A 42 1.10 13.16 -3.82
CA LEU A 42 1.86 12.25 -4.67
C LEU A 42 2.98 13.03 -5.38
N HIS A 43 4.22 12.57 -5.25
CA HIS A 43 5.34 13.14 -5.99
C HIS A 43 6.45 12.10 -6.22
N PHE A 44 7.40 12.46 -7.09
CA PHE A 44 8.62 11.70 -7.24
C PHE A 44 9.64 12.08 -6.16
N LEU A 45 10.05 11.10 -5.35
CA LEU A 45 11.14 11.27 -4.38
C LEU A 45 12.45 10.74 -4.95
N GLY A 46 12.41 9.51 -5.49
CA GLY A 46 13.56 8.66 -5.77
C GLY A 46 13.55 7.42 -4.86
N TYR A 47 14.73 6.88 -4.60
CA TYR A 47 14.95 5.65 -3.84
C TYR A 47 15.79 5.96 -2.59
N PRO A 48 15.14 6.17 -1.43
CA PRO A 48 15.85 6.31 -0.16
C PRO A 48 16.78 5.13 0.09
N LYS A 49 17.99 5.40 0.56
CA LYS A 49 18.92 4.32 0.89
C LYS A 49 18.46 3.56 2.12
N GLU A 50 18.54 2.25 2.05
CA GLU A 50 18.32 1.42 3.22
C GLU A 50 19.49 1.55 4.19
N PHE A 51 19.19 1.68 5.48
CA PHE A 51 20.19 1.68 6.55
C PHE A 51 19.72 0.88 7.75
N SER A 52 20.67 0.45 8.58
CA SER A 52 20.38 -0.11 9.89
C SER A 52 21.42 0.39 10.87
N SER A 53 20.98 1.14 11.88
CA SER A 53 21.89 1.74 12.87
C SER A 53 22.62 0.69 13.72
N ASP A 54 22.03 -0.50 13.89
CA ASP A 54 22.60 -1.61 14.65
C ASP A 54 23.04 -2.80 13.76
N GLY A 55 22.95 -2.65 12.44
CA GLY A 55 23.28 -3.68 11.44
C GLY A 55 22.27 -4.83 11.34
N ARG A 56 21.14 -4.78 12.07
CA ARG A 56 20.10 -5.81 12.05
C ARG A 56 18.94 -5.46 11.10
N LEU A 57 18.12 -6.46 10.81
CA LEU A 57 16.87 -6.30 10.08
C LEU A 57 15.69 -6.02 11.03
N PRO A 58 14.60 -5.38 10.56
CA PRO A 58 14.46 -4.78 9.23
C PRO A 58 15.28 -3.49 9.12
N LYS A 59 15.79 -3.21 7.91
CA LYS A 59 16.40 -1.91 7.62
C LYS A 59 15.32 -0.81 7.61
N LEU A 60 15.75 0.40 7.92
CA LEU A 60 14.99 1.64 7.75
C LEU A 60 15.42 2.32 6.44
N TYR A 61 14.71 3.37 6.06
CA TYR A 61 15.01 4.19 4.88
C TYR A 61 15.50 5.57 5.30
N ASP A 62 16.64 5.99 4.78
CA ASP A 62 17.23 7.31 5.01
C ASP A 62 16.72 8.30 3.97
N TYR A 63 15.79 9.16 4.39
CA TYR A 63 15.16 10.16 3.53
C TYR A 63 16.06 11.39 3.26
N ASP A 64 17.18 11.52 3.98
CA ASP A 64 18.20 12.54 3.68
C ASP A 64 19.20 12.04 2.61
N SER A 65 19.15 10.75 2.27
CA SER A 65 20.07 10.09 1.32
C SER A 65 19.30 9.33 0.25
N VAL A 66 18.95 10.02 -0.84
CA VAL A 66 18.07 9.52 -1.89
C VAL A 66 18.82 9.36 -3.22
N ASP A 67 18.77 8.17 -3.81
CA ASP A 67 19.21 7.95 -5.19
C ASP A 67 18.04 8.25 -6.15
N ARG A 68 18.25 9.10 -7.16
CA ARG A 68 17.22 9.46 -8.15
C ARG A 68 17.47 8.89 -9.54
N MET A 69 18.54 8.11 -9.69
CA MET A 69 19.07 7.70 -10.99
C MET A 69 18.93 6.19 -11.23
N ILE A 70 18.21 5.46 -10.37
CA ILE A 70 18.04 4.02 -10.56
C ILE A 70 17.12 3.77 -11.76
N PRO A 71 17.60 3.11 -12.82
CA PRO A 71 16.86 2.95 -14.08
C PRO A 71 15.91 1.75 -13.99
N TRP A 72 14.90 1.82 -13.12
CA TRP A 72 13.88 0.79 -13.06
C TRP A 72 13.00 0.83 -14.31
N LYS A 73 12.64 -0.37 -14.80
CA LYS A 73 11.63 -0.50 -15.84
C LYS A 73 10.30 0.06 -15.34
N SER A 74 9.52 0.60 -16.27
CA SER A 74 8.21 1.14 -15.99
C SER A 74 7.17 0.52 -16.92
N MET A 75 5.99 0.21 -16.37
CA MET A 75 4.85 -0.22 -17.16
C MET A 75 4.33 0.95 -18.01
N SER A 76 3.96 0.67 -19.26
CA SER A 76 3.30 1.67 -20.10
C SER A 76 1.87 1.91 -19.62
N GLY A 77 1.44 3.16 -19.55
CA GLY A 77 0.05 3.47 -19.22
C GLY A 77 -0.20 4.88 -18.69
N GLN A 78 -1.40 5.06 -18.15
CA GLN A 78 -1.81 6.31 -17.50
C GLN A 78 -1.64 6.18 -15.99
N TYR A 79 -0.75 7.00 -15.45
CA TYR A 79 -0.47 7.12 -14.03
C TYR A 79 -1.17 8.34 -13.45
N THR A 80 -1.31 8.34 -12.13
CA THR A 80 -1.85 9.50 -11.41
C THR A 80 -0.90 10.69 -11.55
N ARG A 81 -1.46 11.88 -11.75
CA ARG A 81 -0.76 13.16 -11.77
C ARG A 81 -0.14 13.44 -10.40
N TYR A 82 1.00 14.11 -10.36
CA TYR A 82 1.56 14.59 -9.11
C TYR A 82 0.72 15.70 -8.46
N GLY A 83 0.89 15.85 -7.15
CA GLY A 83 0.18 16.80 -6.31
C GLY A 83 -0.88 16.13 -5.44
N ASP A 84 -1.91 16.90 -5.10
CA ASP A 84 -2.97 16.48 -4.19
C ASP A 84 -3.78 15.30 -4.75
N VAL A 85 -3.78 14.22 -3.97
CA VAL A 85 -4.52 12.96 -4.19
C VAL A 85 -5.39 12.58 -2.98
N THR A 86 -5.64 13.52 -2.05
CA THR A 86 -6.33 13.26 -0.77
C THR A 86 -7.67 12.58 -0.98
N GLU A 87 -8.48 13.04 -1.94
CA GLU A 87 -9.80 12.48 -2.27
C GLU A 87 -9.75 10.98 -2.64
N LEU A 88 -8.65 10.53 -3.25
CA LEU A 88 -8.47 9.12 -3.63
C LEU A 88 -8.16 8.22 -2.43
N LEU A 89 -7.82 8.78 -1.27
CA LEU A 89 -7.53 8.03 -0.04
C LEU A 89 -8.69 8.01 0.96
N ASP A 90 -9.84 8.59 0.62
CA ASP A 90 -11.01 8.63 1.49
C ASP A 90 -11.61 7.24 1.75
N ARG A 91 -11.48 6.32 0.77
CA ARG A 91 -12.07 4.98 0.83
C ARG A 91 -11.38 4.03 -0.17
N ALA A 92 -11.42 2.73 0.12
CA ALA A 92 -11.01 1.69 -0.82
C ALA A 92 -12.18 1.35 -1.77
N ASP A 93 -12.35 2.12 -2.84
CA ASP A 93 -13.46 2.02 -3.79
C ASP A 93 -13.00 1.85 -5.24
N ASP A 94 -11.88 1.16 -5.41
CA ASP A 94 -11.22 0.91 -6.69
C ASP A 94 -10.71 2.18 -7.42
N CYS A 95 -10.86 3.40 -6.89
CA CYS A 95 -10.22 4.60 -7.45
C CYS A 95 -8.79 4.77 -6.89
N TYR A 96 -7.78 4.40 -7.67
CA TYR A 96 -6.40 4.30 -7.17
C TYR A 96 -5.56 5.55 -7.38
N VAL A 97 -4.60 5.75 -6.47
CA VAL A 97 -3.36 6.45 -6.79
C VAL A 97 -2.43 5.46 -7.49
N ILE A 98 -2.26 5.62 -8.80
CA ILE A 98 -1.39 4.77 -9.63
C ILE A 98 0.02 5.35 -9.59
N MET A 99 0.90 4.65 -8.87
CA MET A 99 2.28 5.06 -8.61
C MET A 99 3.27 4.28 -9.50
N GLY A 100 4.29 4.98 -9.95
CA GLY A 100 5.46 4.42 -10.62
C GLY A 100 6.65 4.23 -9.68
N PRO A 101 7.76 3.65 -10.20
CA PRO A 101 8.99 3.48 -9.44
C PRO A 101 9.52 4.82 -8.89
N GLY A 102 9.94 4.84 -7.63
CA GLY A 102 10.54 6.01 -6.98
C GLY A 102 9.55 7.11 -6.60
N GLU A 103 8.25 6.85 -6.73
CA GLU A 103 7.19 7.76 -6.31
C GLU A 103 6.72 7.43 -4.89
N GLU A 104 6.24 8.46 -4.20
CA GLU A 104 5.69 8.32 -2.86
C GLU A 104 4.47 9.21 -2.66
N ILE A 105 3.69 8.89 -1.63
CA ILE A 105 2.62 9.74 -1.13
C ILE A 105 2.99 10.21 0.27
N THR A 106 3.19 11.52 0.43
CA THR A 106 3.30 12.11 1.77
C THR A 106 1.91 12.24 2.39
N LEU A 107 1.67 11.52 3.49
CA LEU A 107 0.43 11.57 4.25
C LEU A 107 0.54 12.51 5.45
N ARG A 108 -0.49 13.35 5.65
CA ARG A 108 -0.62 14.20 6.83
C ARG A 108 -1.91 13.87 7.58
N PHE A 109 -1.81 13.80 8.89
CA PHE A 109 -2.92 13.58 9.80
C PHE A 109 -3.02 14.76 10.78
N SER A 110 -4.25 15.20 11.07
CA SER A 110 -4.46 16.25 12.06
C SER A 110 -4.15 15.75 13.46
N THR A 111 -3.35 16.51 14.21
CA THR A 111 -3.10 16.23 15.63
C THR A 111 -4.38 16.32 16.47
N HIS A 112 -5.37 17.12 16.03
CA HIS A 112 -6.67 17.24 16.67
C HIS A 112 -7.54 15.99 16.55
N ALA A 113 -7.21 15.06 15.64
CA ALA A 113 -7.89 13.77 15.59
C ALA A 113 -7.60 12.93 16.84
N PHE A 114 -6.54 13.22 17.62
CA PHE A 114 -6.13 12.37 18.73
C PHE A 114 -6.40 13.04 20.08
N SER A 115 -7.27 12.43 20.89
CA SER A 115 -7.56 12.86 22.26
C SER A 115 -6.34 12.67 23.20
N ALA A 116 -6.36 13.23 24.41
CA ALA A 116 -5.32 12.91 25.39
C ALA A 116 -5.32 11.41 25.75
N VAL A 117 -4.14 10.82 25.97
CA VAL A 117 -4.04 9.41 26.36
C VAL A 117 -4.45 9.28 27.84
N PRO A 118 -5.47 8.46 28.19
CA PRO A 118 -5.87 8.27 29.58
C PRO A 118 -4.73 7.71 30.44
N ARG A 119 -4.74 8.03 31.74
CA ARG A 119 -3.73 7.51 32.69
C ARG A 119 -3.73 5.98 32.67
N GLY A 120 -2.54 5.39 32.53
CA GLY A 120 -2.36 3.93 32.47
C GLY A 120 -2.49 3.33 31.05
N PHE A 121 -2.78 4.14 30.04
CA PHE A 121 -2.82 3.71 28.64
C PHE A 121 -1.58 4.16 27.87
N GLN A 122 -1.28 3.45 26.79
CA GLN A 122 -0.29 3.84 25.80
C GLN A 122 -0.95 3.94 24.43
N ARG A 123 -0.60 4.97 23.64
CA ARG A 123 -1.05 5.10 22.26
C ARG A 123 -0.05 4.46 21.31
N ARG A 124 -0.55 3.72 20.34
CA ARG A 124 0.22 3.19 19.21
C ARG A 124 -0.48 3.60 17.92
N PHE A 125 0.31 3.85 16.88
CA PHE A 125 -0.20 4.13 15.54
C PHE A 125 0.03 2.91 14.66
N ILE A 126 -0.95 2.59 13.83
CA ILE A 126 -0.87 1.56 12.81
C ILE A 126 -1.30 2.24 11.52
N LEU A 127 -0.43 2.21 10.51
CA LEU A 127 -0.82 2.58 9.16
C LEU A 127 -1.44 1.35 8.51
N LYS A 128 -2.70 1.49 8.08
CA LYS A 128 -3.40 0.49 7.27
C LYS A 128 -3.50 1.03 5.86
N THR A 129 -2.96 0.29 4.90
CA THR A 129 -3.07 0.58 3.48
C THR A 129 -3.92 -0.49 2.80
N ASP A 130 -4.68 -0.07 1.79
CA ASP A 130 -5.39 -0.95 0.87
C ASP A 130 -4.85 -0.67 -0.53
N SER A 131 -4.21 -1.65 -1.15
CA SER A 131 -3.45 -1.46 -2.38
C SER A 131 -3.22 -2.77 -3.10
N PHE A 132 -3.17 -2.69 -4.43
CA PHE A 132 -2.65 -3.76 -5.28
C PHE A 132 -1.20 -3.46 -5.66
N CYS A 133 -0.35 -4.49 -5.65
CA CYS A 133 0.98 -4.44 -6.21
C CYS A 133 1.00 -5.23 -7.52
N LYS A 134 1.59 -4.63 -8.56
CA LYS A 134 1.84 -5.29 -9.83
C LYS A 134 3.31 -5.11 -10.14
N ASP A 135 4.02 -6.21 -10.36
CA ASP A 135 5.42 -6.22 -10.74
C ASP A 135 5.57 -6.47 -12.26
N MET A 136 6.82 -6.62 -12.69
CA MET A 136 7.19 -6.90 -14.08
C MET A 136 7.96 -8.23 -14.20
N ASP A 137 7.67 -9.20 -13.33
CA ASP A 137 8.32 -10.52 -13.36
C ASP A 137 7.84 -11.37 -14.54
N LEU A 138 8.65 -12.37 -14.93
CA LEU A 138 8.39 -13.24 -16.09
C LEU A 138 7.04 -13.96 -16.06
N TYR A 139 6.49 -14.19 -14.87
CA TYR A 139 5.22 -14.88 -14.66
C TYR A 139 4.07 -13.94 -14.28
N THR A 140 4.32 -12.63 -14.26
CA THR A 140 3.29 -11.64 -13.98
C THR A 140 2.52 -11.34 -15.23
N ALA A 141 1.20 -11.38 -15.11
CA ALA A 141 0.33 -11.11 -16.23
C ALA A 141 0.26 -9.61 -16.54
N HIS A 142 0.32 -9.30 -17.83
CA HIS A 142 0.41 -7.93 -18.35
C HIS A 142 1.55 -7.12 -17.73
N PRO A 143 2.80 -7.64 -17.70
CA PRO A 143 3.91 -7.05 -16.95
C PRO A 143 4.41 -5.73 -17.57
N ASP A 144 4.04 -5.45 -18.82
CA ASP A 144 4.52 -4.28 -19.56
C ASP A 144 3.54 -3.10 -19.54
N THR A 145 2.34 -3.27 -18.97
CA THR A 145 1.28 -2.26 -19.00
C THR A 145 0.60 -2.08 -17.65
N VAL A 146 0.23 -0.84 -17.31
CA VAL A 146 -0.54 -0.55 -16.08
C VAL A 146 -1.87 -1.29 -16.09
N THR A 147 -2.57 -1.28 -17.22
CA THR A 147 -3.84 -1.97 -17.40
C THR A 147 -3.64 -3.46 -17.73
N PRO A 148 -4.64 -4.33 -17.44
CA PRO A 148 -5.89 -4.05 -16.72
C PRO A 148 -5.67 -3.67 -15.25
N LEU A 149 -6.51 -2.79 -14.71
CA LEU A 149 -6.46 -2.44 -13.28
C LEU A 149 -7.22 -3.49 -12.47
N PRO A 150 -6.65 -4.01 -11.36
CA PRO A 150 -7.38 -4.88 -10.45
C PRO A 150 -8.53 -4.12 -9.78
N PHE A 151 -9.51 -4.85 -9.22
CA PHE A 151 -10.60 -4.28 -8.43
C PHE A 151 -11.09 -5.29 -7.40
N HIS A 152 -11.64 -4.81 -6.29
CA HIS A 152 -11.94 -5.64 -5.12
C HIS A 152 -12.95 -6.77 -5.38
N SER A 153 -13.90 -6.54 -6.28
CA SER A 153 -14.93 -7.53 -6.59
C SER A 153 -14.54 -8.52 -7.69
N MET A 154 -13.30 -8.47 -8.19
CA MET A 154 -12.84 -9.40 -9.22
C MET A 154 -12.66 -10.81 -8.65
N THR A 155 -12.96 -11.85 -9.43
CA THR A 155 -12.81 -13.24 -8.94
C THR A 155 -11.36 -13.69 -8.86
N GLN A 156 -10.53 -13.22 -9.79
CA GLN A 156 -9.10 -13.50 -9.88
C GLN A 156 -8.40 -12.38 -10.66
N TYR A 157 -7.07 -12.33 -10.59
CA TYR A 157 -6.26 -11.48 -11.46
C TYR A 157 -5.24 -12.33 -12.25
N PRO A 158 -5.15 -12.18 -13.58
CA PRO A 158 -6.05 -11.40 -14.44
C PRO A 158 -7.48 -11.94 -14.41
N TYR A 159 -8.44 -11.02 -14.43
CA TYR A 159 -9.85 -11.37 -14.55
C TYR A 159 -10.20 -11.69 -16.01
N ASP A 160 -11.22 -12.51 -16.22
CA ASP A 160 -11.62 -12.94 -17.56
C ASP A 160 -12.42 -11.86 -18.31
N ALA A 161 -12.77 -12.13 -19.57
CA ALA A 161 -13.47 -11.16 -20.42
C ALA A 161 -14.91 -10.84 -19.95
N ASN A 162 -15.48 -11.60 -19.02
CA ASN A 162 -16.82 -11.35 -18.47
C ASN A 162 -16.78 -10.37 -17.29
N GLU A 163 -15.60 -10.13 -16.74
CA GLU A 163 -15.34 -9.18 -15.67
C GLU A 163 -14.73 -7.90 -16.24
N THR A 164 -15.05 -6.75 -15.65
CA THR A 164 -14.51 -5.47 -16.14
C THR A 164 -14.33 -4.52 -14.97
N TYR A 165 -13.18 -3.86 -14.93
CA TYR A 165 -12.91 -2.78 -14.00
C TYR A 165 -14.02 -1.70 -14.07
N PRO A 166 -14.53 -1.19 -12.94
CA PRO A 166 -15.70 -0.32 -12.92
C PRO A 166 -15.68 0.84 -13.94
N GLN A 167 -16.81 1.01 -14.61
CA GLN A 167 -17.02 1.99 -15.68
C GLN A 167 -18.11 3.02 -15.33
N ASP A 168 -18.56 3.10 -14.09
CA ASP A 168 -19.52 4.12 -13.68
C ASP A 168 -18.92 5.55 -13.75
N LEU A 169 -19.78 6.56 -13.56
CA LEU A 169 -19.39 7.96 -13.69
C LEU A 169 -18.29 8.38 -12.72
N ARG A 170 -18.25 7.82 -11.50
CA ARG A 170 -17.21 8.12 -10.50
C ARG A 170 -15.87 7.66 -11.04
N HIS A 171 -15.77 6.40 -11.48
CA HIS A 171 -14.54 5.83 -12.00
C HIS A 171 -14.06 6.52 -13.28
N GLN A 172 -14.96 6.85 -14.19
CA GLN A 172 -14.60 7.61 -15.38
C GLN A 172 -14.09 9.02 -15.04
N THR A 173 -14.69 9.67 -14.05
CA THR A 173 -14.29 11.03 -13.63
C THR A 173 -12.93 11.02 -12.94
N TYR A 174 -12.69 10.07 -12.04
CA TYR A 174 -11.37 9.93 -11.40
C TYR A 174 -10.27 9.72 -12.45
N ARG A 175 -10.46 8.82 -13.43
CA ARG A 175 -9.45 8.57 -14.45
C ARG A 175 -9.15 9.82 -15.28
N ARG A 176 -10.19 10.59 -15.66
CA ARG A 176 -10.00 11.85 -16.41
C ARG A 176 -9.29 12.92 -15.60
N GLN A 177 -9.58 13.01 -14.30
CA GLN A 177 -9.05 14.06 -13.44
C GLN A 177 -7.65 13.72 -12.94
N TYR A 178 -7.41 12.49 -12.52
CA TYR A 178 -6.20 12.04 -11.84
C TYR A 178 -5.23 11.30 -12.75
N ASN A 179 -5.68 10.42 -13.64
CA ASN A 179 -4.78 9.56 -14.43
C ASN A 179 -4.35 10.22 -15.74
N THR A 180 -3.64 11.35 -15.62
CA THR A 180 -3.28 12.21 -16.76
C THR A 180 -1.80 12.17 -17.12
N ARG A 181 -1.00 11.37 -16.41
CA ARG A 181 0.43 11.24 -16.69
C ARG A 181 0.67 9.99 -17.54
N THR A 182 0.96 10.20 -18.82
CA THR A 182 1.30 9.10 -19.72
C THR A 182 2.76 8.71 -19.53
N VAL A 183 2.99 7.45 -19.18
CA VAL A 183 4.31 6.83 -19.12
C VAL A 183 4.42 5.84 -20.26
N VAL A 184 5.50 5.95 -21.04
CA VAL A 184 5.85 5.00 -22.08
C VAL A 184 6.92 4.08 -21.49
N GLY A 185 6.64 2.79 -21.42
CA GLY A 185 7.52 1.81 -20.80
C GLY A 185 8.88 1.74 -21.49
N GLN A 186 9.91 1.52 -20.68
CA GLN A 186 11.31 1.31 -21.06
C GLN A 186 11.83 0.02 -20.42
#